data_AF-A0A0V0T421-F1
#
_entry.id   AF-A0A0V0T421-F1
#
_cell.length_a   1.000
_cell.length_b   1.000
_cell.length_c   1.000
_cell.angle_alpha   90.00
_cell.angle_beta   90.00
_cell.angle_gamma   90.00
#
_symmetry.space_group_name_H-M   'P 1'
#
loop_
_entity.id
_entity.type
_entity.pdbx_description
1 polymer ?
#
loop_
_entity_poly.entity_id
_entity_poly.type
_entity_poly.pdbx_seq_one_letter_code
_entity_poly.pdbx_strand_id
1 'polypeptide(L)' 'MAHGEKGKKKLVNCLLDTGSERSFIRSDVADELDLQGPTRAMTVKGVNGLHSISLPERDQQPPFSLDLP' A
#
# COMPACT_ATOMS: atom_id res chain seq x y z
N MET A 1 -5.75 -3.56 -5.59
CA MET A 1 -5.60 -3.35 -4.13
C MET A 1 -5.44 -4.72 -3.51
N ALA A 2 -4.51 -4.89 -2.58
CA ALA A 2 -4.42 -6.15 -1.86
C ALA A 2 -5.67 -6.33 -0.99
N HIS A 3 -6.26 -7.52 -1.01
CA HIS A 3 -7.46 -7.84 -0.24
C HIS A 3 -7.15 -8.99 0.72
N GLY A 4 -7.57 -8.83 1.96
CA GLY A 4 -7.51 -9.88 2.97
C GLY A 4 -8.88 -10.49 3.21
N GLU A 5 -8.90 -11.54 4.02
CA GLU A 5 -10.13 -12.17 4.47
C GLU A 5 -11.08 -11.16 5.14
N LYS A 6 -12.36 -11.19 4.76
CA LYS A 6 -13.36 -10.25 5.29
C LYS A 6 -13.54 -10.47 6.79
N GLY A 7 -13.19 -9.45 7.59
CA GLY A 7 -13.32 -9.47 9.04
C GLY A 7 -11.99 -9.53 9.79
N LYS A 8 -10.90 -9.91 9.11
CA LYS A 8 -9.55 -9.87 9.68
C LYS A 8 -9.06 -8.42 9.77
N LYS A 9 -8.67 -7.99 10.97
CA LYS A 9 -8.22 -6.61 11.25
C LYS A 9 -7.06 -6.65 12.23
N LYS A 10 -6.13 -5.70 12.08
CA LYS A 10 -4.98 -5.53 12.97
C LYS A 10 -4.82 -4.06 13.33
N LEU A 11 -4.61 -3.78 14.61
CA LEU A 11 -4.23 -2.44 15.07
C LEU A 11 -2.72 -2.29 14.90
N VAL A 12 -2.30 -1.22 14.21
CA VAL A 12 -0.90 -0.94 13.90
C VAL A 12 -0.58 0.52 14.20
N ASN A 13 0.68 0.81 14.48
CA ASN A 13 1.17 2.17 14.50
C ASN A 13 1.51 2.61 13.07
N CYS A 14 1.02 3.78 12.69
CA CYS A 14 1.25 4.35 11.37
C CYS A 14 2.16 5.57 11.47
N LEU A 15 3.08 5.72 10.52
CA LEU A 15 3.78 6.98 10.29
C LEU A 15 2.96 7.83 9.32
N LEU A 16 2.64 9.05 9.71
CA LEU A 16 2.03 10.04 8.82
C LEU A 16 3.14 10.74 8.05
N ASP A 17 3.40 10.27 6.82
CA ASP A 17 4.48 10.75 5.97
C ASP A 17 3.92 11.45 4.72
N THR A 18 3.93 12.79 4.73
CA THR A 18 3.51 13.61 3.58
C THR A 18 4.53 13.64 2.46
N GLY A 19 5.77 13.20 2.71
CA GLY A 19 6.83 13.08 1.70
C GLY A 19 6.68 11.84 0.83
N SER A 20 5.75 10.94 1.16
CA SER A 20 5.52 9.71 0.41
C SER A 20 4.30 9.83 -0.51
N GLU A 21 4.49 9.46 -1.78
CA GLU A 21 3.39 9.42 -2.77
C GLU A 21 2.37 8.32 -2.48
N ARG A 22 2.77 7.27 -1.74
CA ARG A 22 1.94 6.12 -1.41
C ARG A 22 2.13 5.67 0.03
N SER A 23 1.09 5.10 0.60
CA SER A 23 1.19 4.41 1.89
C SER A 23 1.79 3.02 1.70
N PHE A 24 2.68 2.63 2.59
CA PHE A 24 3.28 1.30 2.62
C PHE A 24 2.85 0.58 3.89
N ILE A 25 2.71 -0.74 3.80
CA ILE A 25 2.46 -1.62 4.93
C ILE A 25 3.66 -2.55 5.07
N ARG A 26 4.03 -2.89 6.30
CA ARG A 26 5.10 -3.85 6.54
C ARG A 26 4.65 -5.26 6.12
N SER A 27 5.59 -6.07 5.64
CA SER A 27 5.33 -7.43 5.19
C SER A 27 4.72 -8.30 6.30
N ASP A 28 5.22 -8.23 7.53
CA ASP A 28 4.68 -8.99 8.68
C ASP A 28 3.19 -8.71 8.94
N VAL A 29 2.76 -7.47 8.74
CA VAL A 29 1.35 -7.07 8.88
C VAL A 29 0.53 -7.55 7.69
N ALA A 30 1.08 -7.49 6.47
CA ALA A 30 0.41 -7.98 5.26
C ALA A 30 0.19 -9.49 5.33
N ASP A 31 1.19 -10.25 5.80
CA ASP A 31 1.12 -11.70 5.97
C ASP A 31 0.08 -12.08 7.03
N GLU A 32 0.05 -11.38 8.17
CA GLU A 32 -0.95 -11.65 9.22
C GLU A 32 -2.37 -11.36 8.74
N LEU A 33 -2.56 -10.32 7.93
CA LEU A 33 -3.85 -9.98 7.33
C LEU A 33 -4.22 -10.85 6.12
N ASP A 34 -3.32 -11.75 5.72
CA ASP A 34 -3.44 -12.58 4.51
C ASP A 34 -3.80 -11.74 3.28
N LEU A 35 -3.09 -10.62 3.09
CA LEU A 35 -3.34 -9.71 1.99
C LEU A 35 -2.87 -10.31 0.68
N GLN A 36 -3.81 -10.65 -0.18
CA GLN A 36 -3.55 -11.18 -1.52
C GLN A 36 -3.65 -10.07 -2.56
N GLY A 37 -2.71 -10.00 -3.50
CA GLY A 37 -2.75 -9.03 -4.59
C GLY A 37 -1.62 -9.16 -5.61
N PRO A 38 -1.80 -8.64 -6.84
CA PRO A 38 -0.82 -8.74 -7.90
C PRO A 38 0.45 -7.97 -7.55
N THR A 39 1.60 -8.64 -7.54
CA THR A 39 2.90 -8.05 -7.24
C THR A 39 3.56 -7.54 -8.53
N ARG A 40 3.76 -6.23 -8.65
CA ARG A 40 4.55 -5.62 -9.74
C ARG A 40 5.84 -5.04 -9.21
N ALA A 41 6.89 -5.11 -10.04
CA ALA A 41 8.15 -4.45 -9.76
C ALA A 41 7.95 -2.92 -9.76
N MET A 42 8.46 -2.26 -8.74
CA MET A 42 8.53 -0.82 -8.63
C MET A 42 9.93 -0.39 -8.20
N THR A 43 10.24 0.87 -8.43
CA THR A 43 11.46 1.48 -7.94
C THR A 43 11.08 2.58 -6.95
N VAL A 44 11.60 2.49 -5.73
CA VAL A 44 11.39 3.46 -4.65
C VAL A 44 12.69 4.22 -4.42
N LYS A 45 12.61 5.55 -4.42
CA LYS A 45 13.72 6.40 -4.00
C LYS A 45 13.51 6.79 -2.55
N GLY A 46 14.26 6.18 -1.64
CA GLY A 46 14.28 6.51 -0.23
C GLY A 46 15.43 7.46 0.11
N VAL A 47 15.55 7.77 1.41
CA VAL A 47 16.66 8.56 1.97
C VAL A 47 18.04 7.93 1.68
N ASN A 48 18.09 6.61 1.52
CA ASN A 48 19.31 5.86 1.23
C ASN A 48 19.54 5.62 -0.27
N GLY A 49 18.79 6.31 -1.13
CA GLY A 49 18.88 6.17 -2.58
C GLY A 49 17.81 5.26 -3.17
N LEU A 50 18.11 4.67 -4.31
CA LEU A 50 17.15 3.98 -5.15
C LEU A 50 17.11 2.48 -4.84
N HIS A 51 15.93 1.95 -4.55
CA HIS A 51 15.67 0.54 -4.28
C HIS A 51 14.61 0.01 -5.25
N SER A 52 14.87 -1.13 -5.88
CA SER A 52 13.84 -1.88 -6.60
C SER A 52 13.12 -2.81 -5.62
N ILE A 53 11.81 -2.64 -5.46
CA ILE A 53 10.98 -3.51 -4.63
C ILE A 53 9.76 -3.97 -5.42
N SER A 54 9.17 -5.10 -5.07
CA SER A 54 7.96 -5.60 -5.72
C SER A 54 6.75 -5.33 -4.81
N LEU A 55 5.81 -4.46 -5.25
CA LEU A 55 4.64 -4.07 -4.46
C LEU A 55 3.31 -4.54 -5.06
N PRO A 56 2.25 -4.66 -4.23
CA PRO A 56 0.90 -4.97 -4.70
C PRO A 56 0.25 -3.80 -5.47
N GLU A 57 -0.32 -4.08 -6.66
CA GLU A 57 -0.90 -3.10 -7.60
C GLU A 57 -2.38 -2.75 -7.33
N ARG A 58 -2.84 -1.59 -7.83
CA ARG A 58 -4.27 -1.26 -8.03
C ARG A 58 -4.61 -1.20 -9.52
N ASP A 59 -5.74 -1.77 -9.88
CA ASP A 59 -6.46 -1.37 -11.09
C ASP A 59 -6.74 0.13 -11.08
N GLN A 60 -6.56 0.71 -12.26
CA GLN A 60 -6.88 2.09 -12.59
C GLN A 60 -8.38 2.32 -12.36
N GLN A 61 -8.73 3.07 -11.32
CA GLN A 61 -10.03 3.74 -11.23
C GLN A 61 -9.76 5.24 -11.43
N PRO A 62 -10.37 5.90 -12.43
CA PRO A 62 -10.25 7.36 -12.60
C PRO A 62 -10.69 8.09 -11.33
N PRO A 63 -10.27 9.36 -11.12
CA PRO A 63 -10.66 10.09 -9.94
C PRO A 63 -12.19 10.17 -9.91
N PHE A 64 -12.81 9.53 -8.92
CA PHE A 64 -14.13 9.97 -8.51
C PHE A 64 -13.95 11.42 -8.09
N SER A 65 -14.52 12.35 -8.87
CA SER A 65 -14.77 13.70 -8.42
C SER A 65 -15.42 13.59 -7.04
N LEU A 66 -14.71 14.03 -6.01
CA LEU A 66 -15.35 14.38 -4.76
C LEU A 66 -16.13 15.66 -5.06
N ASP A 67 -17.39 15.50 -5.46
CA ASP A 67 -18.37 16.55 -5.24
C ASP A 67 -18.48 16.69 -3.71
N LEU A 68 -17.68 17.59 -3.15
CA LEU A 68 -17.97 18.17 -1.84
C LEU A 68 -19.26 19.00 -1.98
N PRO A 69 -20.07 19.11 -0.91
CA PRO A 69 -21.37 19.77 -0.95
C PRO A 69 -21.29 21.25 -1.38
#